data_AF-A0A1F3KVS3-F1
#
_entry.id   AF-A0A1F3KVS3-F1
#
_cell.length_a   1.000
_cell.length_b   1.000
_cell.length_c   1.000
_cell.angle_alpha   90.00
_cell.angle_beta   90.00
_cell.angle_gamma   90.00
#
_symmetry.space_group_name_H-M   'P 1'
#
loop_
_entity.id
_entity.type
_entity.pdbx_description
1 polymer ?
#
loop_
_entity_poly.entity_id
_entity_poly.type
_entity_poly.pdbx_seq_one_letter_code
_entity_poly.pdbx_strand_id
1 'polypeptide(L)'
;MDYKQRYELSQELDTFKRKDLTAFIASHGWTFDKNGSTALYSVLRKGEEKIIVHLEKNGHYVYCNAHNTMDSGTIIDFVQKYVIEKNNLGEVRNYIRGNSGALPLSSKMNISEQPVIHNILDHYKLSELSDTAYLKSRGLTETALFSATFKNRIFNRDHVTPDGKKFTNTVFPMYNKEQIVALEQKNYNLHAPSLAGSQKSIGLWRSNYNPKKSIDKIIFTEAPVDALSFYELTLFKKENNLYLSSCGAPSQQQYILTGEFLSGKKNIKNTSFHIGFDNDKSGMMFSIQMLGQLQCPEIFCSEAFITEKPFLAYARFSAYIDQVSKNGIVSVSLNCNNIEQGIIVLKEIEQKMNDLNKENKFVTVENNAFDFKFKVLKDNSVTGEIHFPNVIEHWKIMCDVVKELKYDNSPRLVFERPVNKDFNEDLQVLKGLRSGTAVAERYSYQMNESTTIKKCALEISKEKDIVKFKIVLHSNSKKALNDATSFLKQRIHDYNADRPSSPFSRYNKSEGDYSLTLLSSKNDTEHTAYIHQLSEAIKTQGFDISMKDVSINKDLDKSTSENIRM
;
A
#
# COMPACT_ATOMS: atom_id res chain seq x y z
N MET A 1 42.43 -2.04 8.55
CA MET A 1 42.53 -0.74 7.86
C MET A 1 42.58 0.34 8.93
N ASP A 2 43.69 1.07 8.99
CA ASP A 2 43.95 2.13 9.99
C ASP A 2 43.10 3.39 9.70
N TYR A 3 42.86 4.22 10.72
CA TYR A 3 42.00 5.42 10.65
C TYR A 3 42.42 6.36 9.52
N LYS A 4 43.72 6.54 9.32
CA LYS A 4 44.27 7.37 8.23
C LYS A 4 43.84 6.86 6.85
N GLN A 5 43.91 5.55 6.63
CA GLN A 5 43.50 4.93 5.36
C GLN A 5 41.99 5.06 5.12
N ARG A 6 41.16 4.97 6.18
CA ARG A 6 39.70 5.16 6.08
C ARG A 6 39.35 6.62 5.74
N TYR A 7 40.07 7.57 6.32
CA TYR A 7 39.89 8.99 6.03
C TYR A 7 40.27 9.33 4.58
N GLU A 8 41.43 8.86 4.12
CA GLU A 8 41.88 9.03 2.73
C GLU A 8 40.90 8.40 1.73
N LEU A 9 40.39 7.21 2.04
CA LEU A 9 39.34 6.56 1.24
C LEU A 9 38.07 7.41 1.17
N SER A 10 37.60 7.93 2.31
CA SER A 10 36.40 8.76 2.37
C SER A 10 36.54 10.04 1.54
N GLN A 11 37.71 10.69 1.60
CA GLN A 11 38.00 11.91 0.84
C GLN A 11 38.06 11.64 -0.68
N GLU A 12 38.63 10.51 -1.08
CA GLU A 12 38.68 10.13 -2.50
C GLU A 12 37.27 9.86 -3.05
N LEU A 13 36.43 9.12 -2.32
CA LEU A 13 35.05 8.85 -2.74
C LEU A 13 34.23 10.14 -2.83
N ASP A 14 34.40 11.08 -1.89
CA ASP A 14 33.78 12.41 -1.97
C ASP A 14 34.25 13.18 -3.21
N THR A 15 35.54 13.15 -3.50
CA THR A 15 36.13 13.78 -4.69
C THR A 15 35.55 13.21 -5.98
N PHE A 16 35.32 11.91 -6.06
CA PHE A 16 34.69 11.29 -7.23
C PHE A 16 33.28 11.79 -7.46
N LYS A 17 32.47 11.91 -6.40
CA LYS A 17 31.09 12.40 -6.51
C LYS A 17 31.00 13.81 -7.09
N ARG A 18 32.07 14.61 -7.00
CA ARG A 18 32.16 15.98 -7.55
C ARG A 18 32.57 16.05 -9.02
N LYS A 19 32.96 14.94 -9.65
CA LYS A 19 33.31 14.90 -11.08
C LYS A 19 32.07 15.13 -11.94
N ASP A 20 32.23 15.84 -13.06
CA ASP A 20 31.15 16.11 -14.01
C ASP A 20 30.57 14.80 -14.57
N LEU A 21 29.48 14.36 -13.96
CA LEU A 21 28.81 13.13 -14.30
C LEU A 21 28.15 13.21 -15.67
N THR A 22 27.77 14.40 -16.15
CA THR A 22 27.17 14.57 -17.48
C THR A 22 28.20 14.25 -18.55
N ALA A 23 29.38 14.87 -18.46
CA ALA A 23 30.49 14.61 -19.37
C ALA A 23 30.96 13.14 -19.27
N PHE A 24 31.02 12.61 -18.06
CA PHE A 24 31.40 11.23 -17.83
C PHE A 24 30.41 10.24 -18.46
N ILE A 25 29.10 10.38 -18.24
CA ILE A 25 28.09 9.49 -18.84
C ILE A 25 28.12 9.61 -20.37
N ALA A 26 28.28 10.83 -20.91
CA ALA A 26 28.38 11.05 -22.35
C ALA A 26 29.58 10.32 -22.99
N SER A 27 30.75 10.28 -22.31
CA SER A 27 31.91 9.52 -22.81
C SER A 27 31.68 8.01 -22.87
N HIS A 28 30.62 7.50 -22.23
CA HIS A 28 30.22 6.10 -22.24
C HIS A 28 29.07 5.80 -23.23
N GLY A 29 28.98 6.63 -24.29
CA GLY A 29 28.09 6.41 -25.43
C GLY A 29 26.65 6.87 -25.20
N TRP A 30 26.41 7.73 -24.21
CA TRP A 30 25.13 8.41 -24.02
C TRP A 30 25.11 9.74 -24.74
N THR A 31 23.94 10.10 -25.27
CA THR A 31 23.73 11.32 -26.05
C THR A 31 22.98 12.37 -25.23
N PHE A 32 23.41 13.62 -25.32
CA PHE A 32 22.77 14.73 -24.61
C PHE A 32 21.46 15.14 -25.29
N ASP A 33 20.35 15.08 -24.55
CA ASP A 33 19.04 15.57 -25.00
C ASP A 33 18.89 17.05 -24.65
N LYS A 34 19.20 17.93 -25.61
CA LYS A 34 19.09 19.38 -25.46
C LYS A 34 17.67 19.84 -25.12
N ASN A 35 16.65 19.17 -25.65
CA ASN A 35 15.26 19.58 -25.48
C ASN A 35 14.70 19.15 -24.12
N GLY A 36 15.22 18.05 -23.57
CA GLY A 36 14.88 17.59 -22.22
C GLY A 36 15.67 18.27 -21.10
N SER A 37 16.81 18.89 -21.42
CA SER A 37 17.74 19.47 -20.45
C SER A 37 17.39 20.91 -20.06
N THR A 38 17.76 21.32 -18.85
CA THR A 38 17.64 22.70 -18.36
C THR A 38 18.96 23.18 -17.77
N ALA A 39 19.03 24.43 -17.31
CA ALA A 39 20.21 24.93 -16.60
C ALA A 39 20.48 24.21 -15.26
N LEU A 40 19.49 23.49 -14.71
CA LEU A 40 19.55 22.82 -13.40
C LEU A 40 19.79 21.31 -13.49
N TYR A 41 19.53 20.70 -14.64
CA TYR A 41 19.71 19.27 -14.86
C TYR A 41 19.91 18.95 -16.35
N SER A 42 20.67 17.90 -16.62
CA SER A 42 20.94 17.39 -17.97
C SER A 42 20.24 16.07 -18.19
N VAL A 43 19.59 15.93 -19.32
CA VAL A 43 18.98 14.68 -19.75
C VAL A 43 19.92 14.01 -20.75
N LEU A 44 20.29 12.77 -20.47
CA LEU A 44 21.08 11.93 -21.36
C LEU A 44 20.27 10.71 -21.79
N ARG A 45 20.48 10.27 -23.04
CA ARG A 45 19.77 9.14 -23.65
C ARG A 45 20.71 8.16 -24.32
N LYS A 46 20.37 6.89 -24.22
CA LYS A 46 21.03 5.80 -24.96
C LYS A 46 19.95 4.80 -25.39
N GLY A 47 19.53 4.90 -26.65
CA GLY A 47 18.33 4.20 -27.12
C GLY A 47 17.08 4.67 -26.38
N GLU A 48 16.36 3.75 -25.75
CA GLU A 48 15.16 4.03 -24.93
C GLU A 48 15.51 4.52 -23.51
N GLU A 49 16.76 4.35 -23.07
CA GLU A 49 17.16 4.75 -21.72
C GLU A 49 17.21 6.27 -21.59
N LYS A 50 16.78 6.77 -20.43
CA LYS A 50 16.74 8.19 -20.11
C LYS A 50 17.26 8.42 -18.70
N ILE A 51 18.41 9.06 -18.59
CA ILE A 51 19.01 9.47 -17.32
C ILE A 51 18.91 10.98 -17.17
N ILE A 52 18.60 11.43 -15.96
CA ILE A 52 18.57 12.84 -15.57
C ILE A 52 19.70 13.06 -14.56
N VAL A 53 20.69 13.89 -14.92
CA VAL A 53 21.81 14.28 -14.07
C VAL A 53 21.58 15.67 -13.51
N HIS A 54 21.83 15.88 -12.22
CA HIS A 54 21.78 17.18 -11.58
C HIS A 54 22.95 17.36 -10.61
N LEU A 55 23.31 18.61 -10.31
CA LEU A 55 24.35 18.98 -9.37
C LEU A 55 23.75 19.42 -8.02
N GLU A 56 24.07 18.71 -6.95
CA GLU A 56 23.64 18.99 -5.57
C GLU A 56 24.45 20.11 -4.90
N LYS A 57 23.94 20.66 -3.80
CA LYS A 57 24.56 21.76 -3.03
C LYS A 57 25.92 21.40 -2.42
N ASN A 58 26.09 20.14 -2.06
CA ASN A 58 27.37 19.62 -1.57
C ASN A 58 28.43 19.55 -2.69
N GLY A 59 28.07 19.88 -3.94
CA GLY A 59 28.93 19.80 -5.12
C GLY A 59 28.95 18.43 -5.78
N HIS A 60 28.07 17.50 -5.37
CA HIS A 60 27.99 16.16 -5.92
C HIS A 60 27.06 16.11 -7.13
N TYR A 61 27.49 15.43 -8.18
CA TYR A 61 26.62 15.08 -9.28
C TYR A 61 25.85 13.80 -8.94
N VAL A 62 24.55 13.84 -9.18
CA VAL A 62 23.63 12.73 -8.97
C VAL A 62 22.83 12.49 -10.25
N TYR A 63 22.70 11.22 -10.64
CA TYR A 63 21.84 10.79 -11.73
C TYR A 63 20.60 10.06 -11.19
N CYS A 64 19.52 10.11 -11.96
CA CYS A 64 18.34 9.28 -11.77
C CYS A 64 17.85 8.80 -13.12
N ASN A 65 17.63 7.51 -13.28
CA ASN A 65 16.96 6.96 -14.44
C ASN A 65 15.47 7.28 -14.36
N ALA A 66 14.93 7.86 -15.43
CA ALA A 66 13.54 8.29 -15.50
C ALA A 66 12.54 7.12 -15.52
N HIS A 67 13.00 5.93 -15.89
CA HIS A 67 12.19 4.71 -16.01
C HIS A 67 12.40 3.73 -14.86
N ASN A 68 13.41 3.98 -14.01
CA ASN A 68 13.69 3.18 -12.81
C ASN A 68 14.31 4.09 -11.73
N THR A 69 13.52 4.59 -10.79
CA THR A 69 14.01 5.52 -9.76
C THR A 69 15.03 4.90 -8.80
N MET A 70 15.06 3.56 -8.68
CA MET A 70 16.07 2.81 -7.92
C MET A 70 17.43 2.78 -8.63
N ASP A 71 17.44 3.13 -9.91
CA ASP A 71 18.63 3.35 -10.69
C ASP A 71 19.04 4.82 -10.64
N SER A 72 19.53 5.20 -9.47
CA SER A 72 19.98 6.56 -9.18
C SER A 72 21.22 6.51 -8.29
N GLY A 73 21.98 7.59 -8.29
CA GLY A 73 23.17 7.69 -7.46
C GLY A 73 24.22 8.62 -8.05
N THR A 74 25.46 8.45 -7.63
CA THR A 74 26.61 9.25 -8.03
C THR A 74 27.37 8.58 -9.17
N ILE A 75 28.51 9.15 -9.58
CA ILE A 75 29.41 8.51 -10.54
C ILE A 75 29.84 7.10 -10.12
N ILE A 76 29.94 6.84 -8.81
CA ILE A 76 30.33 5.53 -8.27
C ILE A 76 29.25 4.51 -8.64
N ASP A 77 28.00 4.85 -8.36
CA ASP A 77 26.84 4.00 -8.62
C ASP A 77 26.65 3.80 -10.14
N PHE A 78 26.88 4.85 -10.94
CA PHE A 78 26.83 4.75 -12.40
C PHE A 78 27.90 3.78 -12.94
N VAL A 79 29.16 3.94 -12.54
CA VAL A 79 30.26 3.08 -13.00
C VAL A 79 30.06 1.63 -12.55
N GLN A 80 29.61 1.43 -11.30
CA GLN A 80 29.29 0.10 -10.78
C GLN A 80 28.27 -0.62 -11.65
N LYS A 81 27.26 0.11 -12.12
CA LYS A 81 26.13 -0.48 -12.83
C LYS A 81 26.33 -0.57 -14.35
N TYR A 82 26.79 0.50 -14.97
CA TYR A 82 26.78 0.66 -16.43
C TYR A 82 28.11 0.36 -17.12
N VAL A 83 29.18 0.20 -16.35
CA VAL A 83 30.54 0.13 -16.91
C VAL A 83 31.28 -1.13 -16.48
N ILE A 84 31.27 -1.45 -15.19
CA ILE A 84 32.06 -2.56 -14.63
C ILE A 84 31.20 -3.82 -14.40
N GLU A 85 29.87 -3.70 -14.40
CA GLU A 85 28.90 -4.78 -14.18
C GLU A 85 29.19 -5.69 -12.95
N LYS A 86 30.01 -5.24 -11.98
CA LYS A 86 30.39 -5.98 -10.77
C LYS A 86 30.72 -5.01 -9.62
N ASN A 87 30.15 -5.27 -8.43
CA ASN A 87 30.11 -4.41 -7.23
C ASN A 87 31.46 -4.12 -6.51
N ASN A 88 32.63 -4.24 -7.15
CA ASN A 88 33.90 -3.98 -6.45
C ASN A 88 34.26 -2.49 -6.44
N LEU A 89 34.11 -1.85 -5.27
CA LEU A 89 34.47 -0.44 -5.07
C LEU A 89 35.94 -0.14 -5.41
N GLY A 90 36.86 -1.09 -5.24
CA GLY A 90 38.28 -0.92 -5.61
C GLY A 90 38.50 -0.78 -7.12
N GLU A 91 37.82 -1.61 -7.92
CA GLU A 91 37.86 -1.56 -9.39
C GLU A 91 37.18 -0.28 -9.90
N VAL A 92 36.05 0.09 -9.31
CA VAL A 92 35.33 1.35 -9.60
C VAL A 92 36.23 2.56 -9.33
N ARG A 93 36.91 2.59 -8.19
CA ARG A 93 37.85 3.67 -7.86
C ARG A 93 39.00 3.75 -8.86
N ASN A 94 39.59 2.61 -9.22
CA ASN A 94 40.67 2.55 -10.21
C ASN A 94 40.19 2.98 -11.60
N TYR A 95 38.99 2.57 -12.00
CA TYR A 95 38.38 2.94 -13.27
C TYR A 95 38.09 4.44 -13.36
N ILE A 96 37.47 5.00 -12.32
CA ILE A 96 37.20 6.45 -12.25
C ILE A 96 38.53 7.22 -12.30
N ARG A 97 39.58 6.73 -11.62
CA ARG A 97 40.93 7.34 -11.65
C ARG A 97 41.53 7.32 -13.07
N GLY A 98 41.46 6.18 -13.76
CA GLY A 98 42.01 6.00 -15.11
C GLY A 98 41.22 6.68 -16.22
N ASN A 99 39.91 6.87 -16.04
CA ASN A 99 39.00 7.46 -17.03
C ASN A 99 38.54 8.86 -16.64
N SER A 100 39.39 9.59 -15.91
CA SER A 100 39.17 10.98 -15.52
C SER A 100 39.45 12.00 -16.63
N GLY A 101 39.76 11.56 -17.86
CA GLY A 101 40.30 12.39 -18.92
C GLY A 101 39.36 12.62 -20.11
N ALA A 102 38.95 13.90 -20.26
CA ALA A 102 38.45 14.61 -21.45
C ALA A 102 37.07 14.18 -22.04
N LEU A 103 36.12 15.07 -22.34
CA LEU A 103 36.16 16.51 -22.69
C LEU A 103 35.14 17.31 -21.86
N PRO A 104 35.39 18.58 -21.51
CA PRO A 104 34.35 19.43 -20.97
C PRO A 104 33.34 19.74 -22.08
N LEU A 105 32.21 19.03 -22.09
CA LEU A 105 30.97 19.61 -22.61
C LEU A 105 30.61 20.71 -21.62
N SER A 106 31.07 21.94 -21.87
CA SER A 106 30.84 23.09 -21.00
C SER A 106 29.39 23.55 -21.03
N SER A 107 28.46 22.69 -20.59
CA SER A 107 27.30 23.20 -19.86
C SER A 107 27.78 23.43 -18.44
N LYS A 108 28.05 24.69 -18.06
CA LYS A 108 28.09 25.05 -16.64
C LYS A 108 26.70 24.73 -16.07
N MET A 109 26.50 23.49 -15.62
CA MET A 109 25.28 23.11 -14.90
C MET A 109 25.32 23.94 -13.63
N ASN A 110 24.34 24.83 -13.48
CA ASN A 110 24.26 25.62 -12.27
C ASN A 110 23.99 24.65 -11.13
N ILE A 111 24.58 24.92 -9.96
CA ILE A 111 24.17 24.23 -8.72
C ILE A 111 22.64 24.27 -8.71
N SER A 112 22.02 23.11 -8.51
CA SER A 112 20.58 23.07 -8.33
C SER A 112 20.27 23.73 -6.99
N GLU A 113 20.24 25.06 -6.98
CA GLU A 113 19.62 25.86 -5.95
C GLU A 113 18.13 25.66 -6.07
N GLN A 114 17.65 24.51 -5.58
CA GLN A 114 16.32 24.49 -5.01
C GLN A 114 16.44 25.35 -3.75
N PRO A 115 15.84 26.56 -3.70
CA PRO A 115 15.88 27.36 -2.48
C PRO A 115 15.39 26.49 -1.33
N VAL A 116 16.11 26.47 -0.19
CA VAL A 116 15.54 25.87 1.02
C VAL A 116 14.47 26.86 1.47
N ILE A 117 13.25 26.61 1.02
CA ILE A 117 12.11 27.43 1.39
C ILE A 117 11.73 27.00 2.82
N HIS A 118 12.19 27.76 3.80
CA HIS A 118 11.98 27.46 5.23
C HIS A 118 10.49 27.48 5.61
N ASN A 119 9.66 28.22 4.86
CA ASN A 119 8.21 28.15 4.95
C ASN A 119 7.57 28.02 3.55
N ILE A 120 7.37 26.78 3.11
CA ILE A 120 6.75 26.46 1.81
C ILE A 120 5.34 27.03 1.69
N LEU A 121 4.57 27.09 2.78
CA LEU A 121 3.21 27.62 2.77
C LEU A 121 3.19 29.11 2.43
N ASP A 122 4.00 29.90 3.14
CA ASP A 122 4.06 31.35 2.97
C ASP A 122 4.66 31.73 1.62
N HIS A 123 5.75 31.05 1.22
CA HIS A 123 6.42 31.33 -0.04
C HIS A 123 5.49 31.11 -1.24
N TYR A 124 4.70 30.04 -1.20
CA TYR A 124 3.76 29.70 -2.27
C TYR A 124 2.39 30.34 -2.12
N LYS A 125 2.16 31.12 -1.05
CA LYS A 125 0.90 31.82 -0.76
C LYS A 125 -0.30 30.89 -0.87
N LEU A 126 -0.20 29.71 -0.27
CA LEU A 126 -1.29 28.74 -0.30
C LEU A 126 -2.50 29.28 0.46
N SER A 127 -3.68 29.19 -0.15
CA SER A 127 -4.95 29.50 0.50
C SER A 127 -5.65 28.22 0.91
N GLU A 128 -6.53 28.32 1.92
CA GLU A 128 -7.43 27.23 2.27
C GLU A 128 -8.24 26.77 1.04
N LEU A 129 -8.57 25.49 0.99
CA LEU A 129 -9.36 24.90 -0.08
C LEU A 129 -10.73 25.58 -0.14
N SER A 130 -10.97 26.35 -1.21
CA SER A 130 -12.23 27.01 -1.53
C SER A 130 -12.69 26.66 -2.95
N ASP A 131 -11.78 26.64 -3.92
CA ASP A 131 -12.05 26.09 -5.26
C ASP A 131 -11.89 24.56 -5.25
N THR A 132 -13.04 23.89 -5.32
CA THR A 132 -13.16 22.43 -5.36
C THR A 132 -13.49 21.88 -6.74
N ALA A 133 -13.56 22.72 -7.78
CA ALA A 133 -14.05 22.31 -9.10
C ALA A 133 -13.25 21.14 -9.68
N TYR A 134 -11.92 21.20 -9.59
CA TYR A 134 -11.04 20.10 -10.00
C TYR A 134 -11.36 18.80 -9.25
N LEU A 135 -11.48 18.83 -7.92
CA LEU A 135 -11.72 17.61 -7.14
C LEU A 135 -13.13 17.05 -7.34
N LYS A 136 -14.13 17.92 -7.52
CA LYS A 136 -15.51 17.52 -7.83
C LYS A 136 -15.61 16.83 -9.19
N SER A 137 -14.89 17.30 -10.21
CA SER A 137 -14.87 16.59 -11.51
C SER A 137 -14.19 15.23 -11.44
N ARG A 138 -13.33 15.01 -10.44
CA ARG A 138 -12.77 13.69 -10.10
C ARG A 138 -13.72 12.82 -9.25
N GLY A 139 -14.96 13.27 -9.04
CA GLY A 139 -15.98 12.55 -8.30
C GLY A 139 -15.92 12.72 -6.78
N LEU A 140 -15.10 13.60 -6.23
CA LEU A 140 -15.00 13.80 -4.77
C LEU A 140 -16.11 14.73 -4.24
N THR A 141 -16.74 14.36 -3.13
CA THR A 141 -17.78 15.19 -2.47
C THR A 141 -17.18 16.19 -1.49
N GLU A 142 -17.87 17.29 -1.25
CA GLU A 142 -17.49 18.25 -0.20
C GLU A 142 -17.42 17.59 1.19
N THR A 143 -18.32 16.64 1.48
CA THR A 143 -18.29 15.87 2.72
C THR A 143 -16.96 15.16 2.93
N ALA A 144 -16.39 14.56 1.88
CA ALA A 144 -15.05 13.98 1.96
C ALA A 144 -13.98 15.06 2.10
N LEU A 145 -13.97 16.05 1.20
CA LEU A 145 -12.94 17.10 1.14
C LEU A 145 -12.78 17.87 2.46
N PHE A 146 -13.89 18.17 3.13
CA PHE A 146 -13.93 18.93 4.37
C PHE A 146 -14.09 18.07 5.63
N SER A 147 -13.98 16.75 5.50
CA SER A 147 -13.97 15.84 6.65
C SER A 147 -12.79 16.15 7.59
N ALA A 148 -12.91 15.75 8.87
CA ALA A 148 -11.83 15.87 9.83
C ALA A 148 -10.52 15.18 9.35
N THR A 149 -10.66 14.12 8.56
CA THR A 149 -9.56 13.35 7.97
C THR A 149 -8.73 14.19 6.99
N PHE A 150 -9.35 15.04 6.17
CA PHE A 150 -8.62 15.80 5.13
C PHE A 150 -8.57 17.32 5.36
N LYS A 151 -9.23 17.82 6.41
CA LYS A 151 -9.15 19.24 6.79
C LYS A 151 -7.70 19.71 6.93
N ASN A 152 -7.38 20.82 6.28
CA ASN A 152 -6.04 21.43 6.24
C ASN A 152 -4.94 20.51 5.66
N ARG A 153 -5.32 19.57 4.78
CA ARG A 153 -4.39 18.71 4.01
C ARG A 153 -4.47 18.92 2.51
N ILE A 154 -5.31 19.85 2.08
CA ILE A 154 -5.56 20.22 0.68
C ILE A 154 -5.74 21.73 0.66
N PHE A 155 -5.09 22.38 -0.30
CA PHE A 155 -5.03 23.84 -0.41
C PHE A 155 -5.27 24.26 -1.85
N ASN A 156 -5.54 25.54 -2.05
CA ASN A 156 -5.49 26.15 -3.36
C ASN A 156 -4.23 27.00 -3.52
N ARG A 157 -3.76 27.11 -4.76
CA ARG A 157 -2.71 28.05 -5.15
C ARG A 157 -3.08 28.71 -6.46
N ASP A 158 -3.17 30.03 -6.43
CA ASP A 158 -3.34 30.82 -7.64
C ASP A 158 -2.03 30.88 -8.43
N HIS A 159 -2.13 30.65 -9.73
CA HIS A 159 -1.05 30.78 -10.70
C HIS A 159 -1.51 31.71 -11.82
N VAL A 160 -0.67 32.69 -12.15
CA VAL A 160 -0.86 33.55 -13.30
C VAL A 160 0.18 33.17 -14.33
N THR A 161 -0.27 32.77 -15.52
CA THR A 161 0.61 32.45 -16.64
C THR A 161 1.21 33.72 -17.25
N PRO A 162 2.29 33.63 -18.05
CA PRO A 162 2.90 34.80 -18.69
C PRO A 162 1.94 35.63 -19.55
N ASP A 163 0.91 35.00 -20.13
CA ASP A 163 -0.16 35.67 -20.90
C ASP A 163 -1.28 36.27 -20.02
N GLY A 164 -1.11 36.30 -18.70
CA GLY A 164 -2.02 36.94 -17.74
C GLY A 164 -3.24 36.11 -17.34
N LYS A 165 -3.39 34.87 -17.84
CA LYS A 165 -4.49 34.00 -17.41
C LYS A 165 -4.25 33.49 -16.00
N LYS A 166 -5.30 33.55 -15.18
CA LYS A 166 -5.27 33.07 -13.80
C LYS A 166 -5.90 31.68 -13.71
N PHE A 167 -5.21 30.78 -13.03
CA PHE A 167 -5.66 29.42 -12.73
C PHE A 167 -5.52 29.16 -11.24
N THR A 168 -6.49 28.48 -10.65
CA THR A 168 -6.40 28.04 -9.25
C THR A 168 -6.09 26.55 -9.23
N ASN A 169 -4.88 26.20 -8.80
CA ASN A 169 -4.45 24.82 -8.68
C ASN A 169 -4.90 24.23 -7.34
N THR A 170 -5.23 22.94 -7.33
CA THR A 170 -5.30 22.16 -6.09
C THR A 170 -3.89 21.75 -5.68
N VAL A 171 -3.58 21.87 -4.39
CA VAL A 171 -2.25 21.60 -3.85
C VAL A 171 -2.31 20.63 -2.68
N PHE A 172 -1.44 19.62 -2.72
CA PHE A 172 -1.25 18.60 -1.71
C PHE A 172 0.15 18.75 -1.09
N PRO A 173 0.28 19.23 0.15
CA PRO A 173 1.57 19.35 0.82
C PRO A 173 2.13 18.00 1.25
N MET A 174 3.41 17.80 1.00
CA MET A 174 4.15 16.60 1.39
C MET A 174 5.01 16.90 2.61
N TYR A 175 4.95 16.00 3.59
CA TYR A 175 5.54 16.15 4.90
C TYR A 175 6.74 15.20 5.07
N ASN A 176 7.78 15.71 5.69
CA ASN A 176 8.77 14.90 6.39
C ASN A 176 8.61 15.21 7.89
N LYS A 177 8.19 14.21 8.66
CA LYS A 177 7.70 14.41 10.03
C LYS A 177 6.58 15.47 10.05
N GLU A 178 6.82 16.62 10.67
CA GLU A 178 5.86 17.72 10.76
C GLU A 178 6.16 18.88 9.77
N GLN A 179 7.31 18.85 9.09
CA GLN A 179 7.71 19.90 8.17
C GLN A 179 7.21 19.62 6.76
N ILE A 180 6.71 20.65 6.07
CA ILE A 180 6.36 20.56 4.65
C ILE A 180 7.64 20.73 3.85
N VAL A 181 7.95 19.72 3.02
CA VAL A 181 9.19 19.65 2.21
C VAL A 181 8.92 19.73 0.72
N ALA A 182 7.68 19.51 0.29
CA ALA A 182 7.28 19.61 -1.11
C ALA A 182 5.79 19.89 -1.27
N LEU A 183 5.40 20.33 -2.47
CA LEU A 183 4.01 20.48 -2.89
C LEU A 183 3.76 19.68 -4.16
N GLU A 184 2.70 18.88 -4.17
CA GLU A 184 2.14 18.31 -5.38
C GLU A 184 0.97 19.18 -5.86
N GLN A 185 1.01 19.64 -7.11
CA GLN A 185 -0.05 20.46 -7.70
C GLN A 185 -0.85 19.66 -8.71
N LYS A 186 -2.16 19.82 -8.69
CA LYS A 186 -3.08 19.24 -9.66
C LYS A 186 -4.04 20.31 -10.19
N ASN A 187 -4.30 20.23 -11.49
CA ASN A 187 -5.35 20.95 -12.17
C ASN A 187 -5.71 20.20 -13.46
N TYR A 188 -6.75 20.65 -14.16
CA TYR A 188 -7.08 20.15 -15.50
C TYR A 188 -5.88 20.32 -16.45
N ASN A 189 -5.42 19.23 -17.05
CA ASN A 189 -4.33 19.20 -18.04
C ASN A 189 -3.02 19.89 -17.59
N LEU A 190 -2.75 19.92 -16.28
CA LEU A 190 -1.54 20.55 -15.76
C LEU A 190 -0.31 19.67 -16.04
N HIS A 191 0.53 20.13 -16.95
CA HIS A 191 1.88 19.59 -17.19
C HIS A 191 2.92 20.57 -16.67
N ALA A 192 2.96 20.77 -15.35
CA ALA A 192 3.91 21.69 -14.73
C ALA A 192 5.13 20.94 -14.18
N PRO A 193 6.34 21.51 -14.32
CA PRO A 193 7.50 21.02 -13.57
C PRO A 193 7.24 21.14 -12.07
N SER A 194 7.99 20.36 -11.28
CA SER A 194 7.98 20.51 -9.82
C SER A 194 8.25 21.96 -9.42
N LEU A 195 7.55 22.43 -8.39
CA LEU A 195 7.77 23.75 -7.84
C LEU A 195 9.20 23.87 -7.29
N ALA A 196 9.80 25.06 -7.44
CA ALA A 196 11.11 25.34 -6.88
C ALA A 196 11.15 25.06 -5.36
N GLY A 197 12.26 24.56 -4.83
CA GLY A 197 12.36 24.16 -3.43
C GLY A 197 11.55 22.92 -3.02
N SER A 198 10.75 22.31 -3.91
CA SER A 198 9.99 21.09 -3.56
C SER A 198 10.85 19.83 -3.65
N GLN A 199 11.06 19.18 -2.52
CA GLN A 199 11.83 17.94 -2.38
C GLN A 199 10.90 16.72 -2.25
N LYS A 200 10.19 16.37 -3.34
CA LYS A 200 9.19 15.28 -3.32
C LYS A 200 9.78 13.95 -2.87
N SER A 201 11.05 13.68 -3.23
CA SER A 201 11.75 12.43 -2.92
C SER A 201 11.90 12.15 -1.43
N ILE A 202 11.73 13.14 -0.54
CA ILE A 202 11.94 12.96 0.91
C ILE A 202 10.68 13.23 1.74
N GLY A 203 9.52 13.36 1.09
CA GLY A 203 8.25 13.67 1.75
C GLY A 203 7.14 12.73 1.34
N LEU A 204 6.08 12.68 2.15
CA LEU A 204 4.85 11.98 1.84
C LEU A 204 3.68 12.93 2.06
N TRP A 205 2.70 12.93 1.16
CA TRP A 205 1.41 13.51 1.54
C TRP A 205 0.77 12.61 2.61
N ARG A 206 0.07 13.22 3.58
CA ARG A 206 -0.64 12.47 4.63
C ARG A 206 -1.94 13.14 5.05
N SER A 207 -2.93 12.34 5.41
CA SER A 207 -4.16 12.81 6.06
C SER A 207 -3.95 13.11 7.55
N ASN A 208 -4.99 13.65 8.18
CA ASN A 208 -5.11 13.62 9.64
C ASN A 208 -5.50 12.22 10.13
N TYR A 209 -5.21 11.98 11.40
CA TYR A 209 -5.72 10.90 12.24
C TYR A 209 -5.85 11.45 13.66
N ASN A 210 -6.61 10.77 14.52
CA ASN A 210 -6.69 11.09 15.93
C ASN A 210 -5.49 10.48 16.68
N PRO A 211 -4.54 11.28 17.18
CA PRO A 211 -3.34 10.76 17.85
C PRO A 211 -3.64 10.14 19.23
N LYS A 212 -4.83 10.38 19.80
CA LYS A 212 -5.26 9.81 21.08
C LYS A 212 -5.83 8.40 20.94
N LYS A 213 -6.06 7.93 19.71
CA LYS A 213 -6.59 6.59 19.42
C LYS A 213 -5.54 5.76 18.68
N SER A 214 -5.65 4.44 18.77
CA SER A 214 -4.93 3.53 17.89
C SER A 214 -5.30 3.83 16.44
N ILE A 215 -4.32 3.73 15.54
CA ILE A 215 -4.60 3.82 14.11
C ILE A 215 -5.16 2.45 13.69
N ASP A 216 -6.33 2.44 13.07
CA ASP A 216 -6.94 1.18 12.64
C ASP A 216 -6.25 0.68 11.37
N LYS A 217 -6.12 1.56 10.36
CA LYS A 217 -5.49 1.27 9.08
C LYS A 217 -4.59 2.40 8.61
N ILE A 218 -3.50 2.01 7.94
CA ILE A 218 -2.68 2.91 7.13
C ILE A 218 -2.87 2.54 5.68
N ILE A 219 -3.33 3.49 4.87
CA ILE A 219 -3.59 3.29 3.43
C ILE A 219 -2.55 4.09 2.66
N PHE A 220 -1.73 3.43 1.85
CA PHE A 220 -0.68 4.05 1.04
C PHE A 220 -1.05 3.98 -0.44
N THR A 221 -1.17 5.13 -1.10
CA THR A 221 -1.56 5.24 -2.53
C THR A 221 -0.52 6.00 -3.36
N GLU A 222 -0.59 5.88 -4.69
CA GLU A 222 0.33 6.60 -5.58
C GLU A 222 0.10 8.12 -5.54
N ALA A 223 -1.16 8.56 -5.63
CA ALA A 223 -1.52 9.98 -5.55
C ALA A 223 -2.50 10.28 -4.39
N PRO A 224 -2.52 11.54 -3.89
CA PRO A 224 -3.49 11.96 -2.87
C PRO A 224 -4.94 11.81 -3.34
N VAL A 225 -5.21 12.05 -4.63
CA VAL A 225 -6.56 11.89 -5.20
C VAL A 225 -7.06 10.44 -5.06
N ASP A 226 -6.16 9.46 -5.16
CA ASP A 226 -6.51 8.04 -4.94
C ASP A 226 -6.80 7.74 -3.48
N ALA A 227 -6.03 8.31 -2.55
CA ALA A 227 -6.31 8.20 -1.12
C ALA A 227 -7.68 8.78 -0.76
N LEU A 228 -8.00 9.96 -1.30
CA LEU A 228 -9.33 10.57 -1.15
C LEU A 228 -10.43 9.73 -1.80
N SER A 229 -10.16 9.16 -2.97
CA SER A 229 -11.12 8.33 -3.69
C SER A 229 -11.38 7.02 -2.94
N PHE A 230 -10.34 6.39 -2.40
CA PHE A 230 -10.45 5.22 -1.55
C PHE A 230 -11.25 5.53 -0.27
N TYR A 231 -11.00 6.67 0.38
CA TYR A 231 -11.85 7.12 1.48
C TYR A 231 -13.30 7.25 1.03
N GLU A 232 -13.55 7.87 -0.12
CA GLU A 232 -14.89 8.10 -0.63
C GLU A 232 -15.61 6.79 -0.96
N LEU A 233 -14.89 5.80 -1.52
CA LEU A 233 -15.34 4.47 -1.98
C LEU A 233 -15.53 3.43 -0.88
N THR A 234 -14.96 3.64 0.31
CA THR A 234 -14.99 2.65 1.39
C THR A 234 -15.87 3.08 2.56
N LEU A 235 -16.27 2.11 3.38
CA LEU A 235 -17.06 2.33 4.61
C LEU A 235 -16.19 2.68 5.81
N PHE A 236 -14.87 2.74 5.61
CA PHE A 236 -13.90 2.96 6.68
C PHE A 236 -13.86 4.42 7.16
N LYS A 237 -14.80 5.26 6.73
CA LYS A 237 -14.89 6.68 7.11
C LYS A 237 -15.05 6.91 8.61
N LYS A 238 -15.51 5.88 9.36
CA LYS A 238 -15.70 5.92 10.82
C LYS A 238 -14.48 5.45 11.62
N GLU A 239 -13.52 4.82 10.97
CA GLU A 239 -12.30 4.32 11.59
C GLU A 239 -11.25 5.44 11.73
N ASN A 240 -10.32 5.29 12.67
CA ASN A 240 -9.19 6.18 12.84
C ASN A 240 -8.06 5.84 11.85
N ASN A 241 -8.33 6.11 10.57
CA ASN A 241 -7.42 5.76 9.48
C ASN A 241 -6.45 6.87 9.13
N LEU A 242 -5.27 6.47 8.69
CA LEU A 242 -4.25 7.34 8.14
C LEU A 242 -4.06 7.03 6.65
N TYR A 243 -4.16 8.05 5.82
CA TYR A 243 -3.92 7.95 4.39
C TYR A 243 -2.57 8.60 4.07
N LEU A 244 -1.76 7.93 3.26
CA LEU A 244 -0.43 8.35 2.82
C LEU A 244 -0.36 8.30 1.31
N SER A 245 0.44 9.17 0.71
CA SER A 245 0.75 9.09 -0.71
C SER A 245 2.17 9.55 -1.05
N SER A 246 2.79 8.87 -2.01
CA SER A 246 4.10 9.22 -2.57
C SER A 246 4.06 10.39 -3.56
N CYS A 247 2.87 10.80 -4.02
CA CYS A 247 2.67 11.81 -5.06
C CYS A 247 3.37 11.45 -6.38
N GLY A 248 3.17 10.21 -6.84
CA GLY A 248 3.78 9.62 -8.04
C GLY A 248 4.67 8.41 -7.70
N ALA A 249 5.52 8.02 -8.64
CA ALA A 249 6.48 6.93 -8.47
C ALA A 249 7.32 7.13 -7.18
N PRO A 250 7.27 6.21 -6.20
CA PRO A 250 7.98 6.40 -4.96
C PRO A 250 9.51 6.39 -5.13
N SER A 251 10.19 7.21 -4.33
CA SER A 251 11.65 7.18 -4.17
C SER A 251 12.07 6.14 -3.12
N GLN A 252 13.35 5.76 -3.11
CA GLN A 252 13.91 4.94 -2.04
C GLN A 252 13.73 5.58 -0.65
N GLN A 253 13.93 6.90 -0.55
CA GLN A 253 13.81 7.61 0.72
C GLN A 253 12.36 7.66 1.23
N GLN A 254 11.35 7.64 0.34
CA GLN A 254 9.95 7.54 0.75
C GLN A 254 9.60 6.17 1.35
N TYR A 255 10.19 5.08 0.85
CA TYR A 255 10.05 3.76 1.47
C TYR A 255 10.69 3.72 2.87
N ILE A 256 11.89 4.31 3.01
CA ILE A 256 12.58 4.43 4.30
C ILE A 256 11.73 5.25 5.29
N LEU A 257 11.26 6.43 4.86
CA LEU A 257 10.41 7.30 5.67
C LEU A 257 9.12 6.60 6.13
N THR A 258 8.55 5.74 5.27
CA THR A 258 7.38 4.93 5.62
C THR A 258 7.71 3.94 6.73
N GLY A 259 8.83 3.22 6.62
CA GLY A 259 9.30 2.30 7.66
C GLY A 259 9.59 3.01 8.99
N GLU A 260 10.27 4.16 8.95
CA GLU A 260 10.53 4.99 10.15
C GLU A 260 9.23 5.46 10.80
N PHE A 261 8.26 5.88 9.99
CA PHE A 261 6.95 6.30 10.48
C PHE A 261 6.23 5.16 11.19
N LEU A 262 6.25 3.95 10.61
CA LEU A 262 5.64 2.77 11.21
C LEU A 262 6.35 2.43 12.53
N SER A 263 7.66 2.18 12.52
CA SER A 263 8.40 1.79 13.73
C SER A 263 8.37 2.84 14.86
N GLY A 264 8.26 4.12 14.53
CA GLY A 264 8.28 5.21 15.51
C GLY A 264 6.98 5.45 16.28
N LYS A 265 5.88 4.74 15.97
CA LYS A 265 4.54 5.05 16.51
C LYS A 265 4.08 4.01 17.53
N LYS A 266 3.80 4.45 18.76
CA LYS A 266 3.26 3.56 19.82
C LYS A 266 1.82 3.10 19.56
N ASN A 267 1.06 3.86 18.77
CA ASN A 267 -0.36 3.63 18.53
C ASN A 267 -0.65 2.78 17.27
N ILE A 268 0.32 2.00 16.79
CA ILE A 268 0.18 1.16 15.59
C ILE A 268 0.29 -0.36 15.82
N LYS A 269 0.31 -0.82 17.08
CA LYS A 269 0.58 -2.23 17.43
C LYS A 269 -0.40 -3.24 16.80
N ASN A 270 -1.61 -2.82 16.40
CA ASN A 270 -2.64 -3.63 15.77
C ASN A 270 -3.13 -3.07 14.41
N THR A 271 -2.35 -2.17 13.81
CA THR A 271 -2.73 -1.51 12.56
C THR A 271 -2.48 -2.44 11.37
N SER A 272 -3.41 -2.47 10.41
CA SER A 272 -3.14 -3.05 9.09
C SER A 272 -2.61 -1.98 8.12
N PHE A 273 -1.65 -2.38 7.29
CA PHE A 273 -1.04 -1.57 6.26
C PHE A 273 -1.56 -2.01 4.89
N HIS A 274 -2.30 -1.11 4.25
CA HIS A 274 -3.00 -1.29 2.98
C HIS A 274 -2.19 -0.61 1.87
N ILE A 275 -1.71 -1.38 0.91
CA ILE A 275 -0.97 -0.90 -0.25
C ILE A 275 -1.93 -0.80 -1.42
N GLY A 276 -2.15 0.42 -1.89
CA GLY A 276 -3.15 0.77 -2.89
C GLY A 276 -2.58 1.57 -4.05
N PHE A 277 -1.58 1.00 -4.72
CA PHE A 277 -1.05 1.53 -5.99
C PHE A 277 -1.96 1.16 -7.18
N ASP A 278 -1.73 1.80 -8.32
CA ASP A 278 -2.44 1.55 -9.57
C ASP A 278 -2.46 0.06 -9.95
N ASN A 279 -3.57 -0.39 -10.53
CA ASN A 279 -3.72 -1.75 -11.07
C ASN A 279 -3.08 -1.86 -12.46
N ASP A 280 -1.80 -1.51 -12.54
CA ASP A 280 -0.95 -1.69 -13.71
C ASP A 280 0.40 -2.32 -13.31
N LYS A 281 1.28 -2.55 -14.29
CA LYS A 281 2.58 -3.17 -14.03
C LYS A 281 3.46 -2.33 -13.09
N SER A 282 3.43 -1.00 -13.23
CA SER A 282 4.21 -0.09 -12.40
C SER A 282 3.72 -0.10 -10.95
N GLY A 283 2.41 -0.05 -10.74
CA GLY A 283 1.83 -0.12 -9.40
C GLY A 283 2.09 -1.46 -8.70
N MET A 284 2.12 -2.58 -9.43
CA MET A 284 2.56 -3.86 -8.85
C MET A 284 4.05 -3.85 -8.49
N MET A 285 4.92 -3.26 -9.32
CA MET A 285 6.34 -3.08 -8.97
C MET A 285 6.51 -2.21 -7.71
N PHE A 286 5.78 -1.10 -7.59
CA PHE A 286 5.80 -0.26 -6.39
C PHE A 286 5.30 -1.00 -5.15
N SER A 287 4.31 -1.89 -5.30
CA SER A 287 3.82 -2.74 -4.22
C SER A 287 4.91 -3.70 -3.71
N ILE A 288 5.63 -4.34 -4.63
CA ILE A 288 6.78 -5.21 -4.30
C ILE A 288 7.90 -4.39 -3.65
N GLN A 289 8.22 -3.22 -4.20
CA GLN A 289 9.25 -2.34 -3.62
C GLN A 289 8.87 -1.87 -2.22
N MET A 290 7.62 -1.46 -1.97
CA MET A 290 7.15 -1.07 -0.65
C MET A 290 7.35 -2.20 0.36
N LEU A 291 6.86 -3.41 0.07
CA LEU A 291 7.07 -4.57 0.94
C LEU A 291 8.55 -4.92 1.09
N GLY A 292 9.29 -4.88 -0.02
CA GLY A 292 10.69 -5.26 -0.08
C GLY A 292 11.61 -4.33 0.71
N GLN A 293 11.32 -3.03 0.74
CA GLN A 293 12.17 -2.03 1.38
C GLN A 293 11.83 -1.77 2.85
N LEU A 294 10.61 -2.06 3.31
CA LEU A 294 10.26 -1.93 4.74
C LEU A 294 11.15 -2.83 5.61
N GLN A 295 11.79 -2.25 6.64
CA GLN A 295 12.70 -2.94 7.57
C GLN A 295 12.11 -2.92 8.99
N CYS A 296 10.88 -3.41 9.12
CA CYS A 296 10.13 -3.43 10.38
C CYS A 296 9.26 -4.70 10.51
N PRO A 297 9.84 -5.91 10.34
CA PRO A 297 9.08 -7.16 10.37
C PRO A 297 8.34 -7.36 11.70
N GLU A 298 8.78 -6.77 12.81
CA GLU A 298 8.16 -6.89 14.13
C GLU A 298 6.73 -6.33 14.19
N ILE A 299 6.35 -5.49 13.23
CA ILE A 299 5.00 -4.93 13.12
C ILE A 299 4.03 -5.93 12.47
N PHE A 300 4.55 -6.73 11.53
CA PHE A 300 3.75 -7.52 10.61
C PHE A 300 3.87 -9.02 10.86
N CYS A 301 5.02 -9.51 11.30
CA CYS A 301 5.35 -10.91 11.47
C CYS A 301 5.16 -11.36 12.93
N SER A 302 5.00 -12.66 13.13
CA SER A 302 5.09 -13.27 14.46
C SER A 302 6.55 -13.33 14.92
N GLU A 303 6.76 -13.34 16.24
CA GLU A 303 8.10 -13.53 16.83
C GLU A 303 8.71 -14.89 16.44
N ALA A 304 7.87 -15.92 16.31
CA ALA A 304 8.28 -17.25 15.84
C ALA A 304 8.85 -17.19 14.42
N PHE A 305 8.15 -16.53 13.49
CA PHE A 305 8.64 -16.39 12.12
C PHE A 305 9.95 -15.61 12.04
N ILE A 306 10.08 -14.50 12.78
CA ILE A 306 11.31 -13.71 12.81
C ILE A 306 12.49 -14.53 13.36
N THR A 307 12.23 -15.38 14.37
CA THR A 307 13.25 -16.24 14.98
C THR A 307 13.65 -17.39 14.05
N GLU A 308 12.69 -18.01 13.37
CA GLU A 308 12.93 -19.14 12.46
C GLU A 308 13.56 -18.70 11.14
N LYS A 309 13.08 -17.59 10.56
CA LYS A 309 13.46 -17.09 9.23
C LYS A 309 13.96 -15.63 9.26
N PRO A 310 14.97 -15.29 10.08
CA PRO A 310 15.42 -13.91 10.25
C PRO A 310 15.92 -13.29 8.94
N PHE A 311 16.65 -14.05 8.11
CA PHE A 311 17.20 -13.52 6.85
C PHE A 311 16.11 -13.17 5.84
N LEU A 312 14.99 -13.89 5.82
CA LEU A 312 13.84 -13.57 4.98
C LEU A 312 13.05 -12.39 5.54
N ALA A 313 12.80 -12.36 6.86
CA ALA A 313 12.08 -11.27 7.52
C ALA A 313 12.74 -9.89 7.28
N TYR A 314 14.08 -9.85 7.23
CA TYR A 314 14.86 -8.63 6.94
C TYR A 314 15.41 -8.56 5.50
N ALA A 315 14.97 -9.44 4.60
CA ALA A 315 15.40 -9.40 3.21
C ALA A 315 14.96 -8.09 2.53
N ARG A 316 15.79 -7.60 1.60
CA ARG A 316 15.42 -6.51 0.70
C ARG A 316 14.99 -7.07 -0.64
N PHE A 317 13.75 -6.79 -1.03
CA PHE A 317 13.26 -7.08 -2.37
C PHE A 317 13.21 -5.79 -3.20
N SER A 318 13.61 -5.89 -4.45
CA SER A 318 13.57 -4.81 -5.44
C SER A 318 12.96 -5.34 -6.73
N ALA A 319 12.04 -4.57 -7.31
CA ALA A 319 11.40 -4.91 -8.59
C ALA A 319 11.79 -3.91 -9.67
N TYR A 320 12.10 -4.40 -10.87
CA TYR A 320 12.36 -3.60 -12.05
C TYR A 320 12.14 -4.41 -13.34
N ILE A 321 12.06 -3.73 -14.47
CA ILE A 321 12.03 -4.35 -15.80
C ILE A 321 13.46 -4.35 -16.34
N ASP A 322 13.94 -5.51 -16.79
CA ASP A 322 15.21 -5.63 -17.47
C ASP A 322 15.15 -4.95 -18.83
N GLN A 323 16.13 -4.10 -19.15
CA GLN A 323 16.07 -3.29 -20.36
C GLN A 323 16.34 -4.09 -21.64
N VAL A 324 17.09 -5.19 -21.52
CA VAL A 324 17.52 -6.02 -22.66
C VAL A 324 16.48 -7.09 -22.98
N SER A 325 16.19 -7.96 -22.00
CA SER A 325 15.22 -9.04 -22.16
C SER A 325 13.77 -8.56 -22.10
N LYS A 326 13.53 -7.35 -21.57
CA LYS A 326 12.19 -6.81 -21.27
C LYS A 326 11.40 -7.63 -20.24
N ASN A 327 12.04 -8.59 -19.57
CA ASN A 327 11.46 -9.38 -18.50
C ASN A 327 11.27 -8.56 -17.22
N GLY A 328 10.31 -8.98 -16.41
CA GLY A 328 10.23 -8.54 -15.02
C GLY A 328 11.30 -9.24 -14.20
N ILE A 329 11.96 -8.48 -13.32
CA ILE A 329 12.92 -9.00 -12.35
C ILE A 329 12.49 -8.59 -10.95
N VAL A 330 12.46 -9.57 -10.05
CA VAL A 330 12.44 -9.35 -8.60
C VAL A 330 13.77 -9.83 -8.02
N SER A 331 14.59 -8.89 -7.57
CA SER A 331 15.86 -9.17 -6.91
C SER A 331 15.65 -9.25 -5.40
N VAL A 332 16.31 -10.23 -4.77
CA VAL A 332 16.37 -10.40 -3.32
C VAL A 332 17.82 -10.28 -2.85
N SER A 333 18.04 -9.40 -1.88
CA SER A 333 19.33 -9.21 -1.21
C SER A 333 19.19 -9.62 0.25
N LEU A 334 20.04 -10.56 0.66
CA LEU A 334 20.09 -11.06 2.04
C LEU A 334 21.32 -10.51 2.76
N ASN A 335 21.12 -10.04 3.98
CA ASN A 335 22.22 -9.68 4.88
C ASN A 335 22.51 -10.85 5.82
N CYS A 336 23.36 -11.78 5.36
CA CYS A 336 23.70 -12.98 6.11
C CYS A 336 25.08 -12.86 6.76
N ASN A 337 25.23 -13.44 7.95
CA ASN A 337 26.53 -13.51 8.64
C ASN A 337 27.48 -14.52 7.98
N ASN A 338 26.93 -15.50 7.24
CA ASN A 338 27.66 -16.51 6.49
C ASN A 338 26.98 -16.74 5.13
N ILE A 339 27.79 -16.89 4.07
CA ILE A 339 27.36 -17.22 2.70
C ILE A 339 26.50 -18.49 2.69
N GLU A 340 26.89 -19.54 3.43
CA GLU A 340 26.19 -20.83 3.40
C GLU A 340 24.72 -20.70 3.84
N GLN A 341 24.47 -19.92 4.89
CA GLN A 341 23.10 -19.64 5.35
C GLN A 341 22.31 -18.86 4.30
N GLY A 342 22.94 -17.89 3.64
CA GLY A 342 22.34 -17.17 2.53
C GLY A 342 21.98 -18.09 1.37
N ILE A 343 22.86 -19.00 0.97
CA ILE A 343 22.61 -19.97 -0.11
C ILE A 343 21.44 -20.88 0.25
N ILE A 344 21.32 -21.35 1.51
CA ILE A 344 20.19 -22.17 1.95
C ILE A 344 18.87 -21.42 1.75
N VAL A 345 18.81 -20.15 2.16
CA VAL A 345 17.61 -19.32 1.97
C VAL A 345 17.30 -19.09 0.48
N LEU A 346 18.32 -18.82 -0.34
CA LEU A 346 18.10 -18.63 -1.79
C LEU A 346 17.63 -19.92 -2.47
N LYS A 347 18.08 -21.10 -2.02
CA LYS A 347 17.55 -22.39 -2.49
C LYS A 347 16.11 -22.64 -2.08
N GLU A 348 15.67 -22.12 -0.93
CA GLU A 348 14.25 -22.14 -0.54
C GLU A 348 13.41 -21.31 -1.51
N ILE A 349 13.89 -20.12 -1.90
CA ILE A 349 13.23 -19.27 -2.90
C ILE A 349 13.22 -19.95 -4.28
N GLU A 350 14.32 -20.56 -4.69
CA GLU A 350 14.41 -21.35 -5.92
C GLU A 350 13.36 -22.47 -5.95
N GLN A 351 13.26 -23.25 -4.86
CA GLN A 351 12.27 -24.32 -4.72
C GLN A 351 10.84 -23.77 -4.83
N LYS A 352 10.54 -22.64 -4.19
CA LYS A 352 9.24 -21.97 -4.30
C LYS A 352 8.90 -21.60 -5.74
N MET A 353 9.86 -21.07 -6.51
CA MET A 353 9.64 -20.74 -7.93
C MET A 353 9.38 -22.00 -8.77
N ASN A 354 10.13 -23.08 -8.49
CA ASN A 354 9.91 -24.37 -9.15
C ASN A 354 8.53 -24.95 -8.85
N ASP A 355 8.03 -24.80 -7.64
CA ASP A 355 6.70 -25.31 -7.27
C ASP A 355 5.59 -24.46 -7.90
N LEU A 356 5.74 -23.13 -7.94
CA LEU A 356 4.83 -22.27 -8.71
C LEU A 356 4.77 -22.72 -10.18
N ASN A 357 5.93 -22.98 -10.79
CA ASN A 357 6.03 -23.46 -12.17
C ASN A 357 5.27 -24.77 -12.41
N LYS A 358 5.28 -25.69 -11.45
CA LYS A 358 4.53 -26.97 -11.54
C LYS A 358 3.02 -26.78 -11.41
N GLU A 359 2.57 -25.80 -10.64
CA GLU A 359 1.14 -25.54 -10.40
C GLU A 359 0.40 -25.02 -11.66
N ASN A 360 1.11 -24.61 -12.72
CA ASN A 360 0.55 -24.18 -14.01
C ASN A 360 -0.57 -23.11 -13.89
N LYS A 361 -0.48 -22.20 -12.91
CA LYS A 361 -1.44 -21.12 -12.69
C LYS A 361 -1.24 -19.91 -13.63
N PHE A 362 -0.67 -20.13 -14.81
CA PHE A 362 -0.18 -19.05 -15.68
C PHE A 362 -1.14 -18.71 -16.81
N VAL A 363 -1.09 -17.46 -17.25
CA VAL A 363 -1.88 -16.97 -18.39
C VAL A 363 -1.13 -17.14 -19.72
N THR A 364 0.19 -17.31 -19.68
CA THR A 364 1.02 -17.49 -20.87
C THR A 364 1.22 -18.96 -21.23
N VAL A 365 1.44 -19.24 -22.52
CA VAL A 365 1.69 -20.59 -23.08
C VAL A 365 3.07 -21.16 -22.68
N GLU A 366 3.85 -20.40 -21.92
CA GLU A 366 5.20 -20.79 -21.52
C GLU A 366 5.16 -21.73 -20.30
N ASN A 367 5.62 -22.96 -20.51
CA ASN A 367 5.97 -23.85 -19.42
C ASN A 367 7.14 -23.23 -18.64
N ASN A 368 6.99 -23.05 -17.32
CA ASN A 368 7.98 -22.45 -16.40
C ASN A 368 8.18 -20.92 -16.55
N ALA A 369 7.20 -20.13 -16.14
CA ALA A 369 7.24 -18.67 -16.22
C ALA A 369 8.28 -18.00 -15.30
N PHE A 370 8.74 -18.66 -14.23
CA PHE A 370 9.65 -18.07 -13.24
C PHE A 370 11.01 -18.78 -13.23
N ASP A 371 12.05 -18.07 -13.66
CA ASP A 371 13.44 -18.54 -13.62
C ASP A 371 14.18 -17.89 -12.46
N PHE A 372 14.79 -18.68 -11.58
CA PHE A 372 15.53 -18.16 -10.43
C PHE A 372 17.03 -18.37 -10.61
N LYS A 373 17.79 -17.29 -10.41
CA LYS A 373 19.25 -17.31 -10.46
C LYS A 373 19.81 -16.62 -9.23
N PHE A 374 20.86 -17.16 -8.65
CA PHE A 374 21.58 -16.48 -7.58
C PHE A 374 23.09 -16.46 -7.79
N LYS A 375 23.73 -15.48 -7.16
CA LYS A 375 25.18 -15.30 -7.15
C LYS A 375 25.66 -14.93 -5.75
N VAL A 376 26.85 -15.40 -5.41
CA VAL A 376 27.60 -14.95 -4.24
C VAL A 376 28.42 -13.75 -4.64
N LEU A 377 28.29 -12.65 -3.89
CA LEU A 377 29.04 -11.43 -4.12
C LEU A 377 30.40 -11.49 -3.42
N LYS A 378 31.36 -10.70 -3.90
CA LYS A 378 32.75 -10.68 -3.42
C LYS A 378 32.89 -10.21 -1.95
N ASP A 379 31.85 -9.62 -1.38
CA ASP A 379 31.77 -9.16 0.02
C ASP A 379 31.10 -10.18 0.96
N ASN A 380 30.97 -11.43 0.51
CA ASN A 380 30.27 -12.51 1.20
C ASN A 380 28.74 -12.31 1.37
N SER A 381 28.15 -11.31 0.71
CA SER A 381 26.70 -11.23 0.59
C SER A 381 26.18 -12.11 -0.54
N VAL A 382 24.89 -12.47 -0.51
CA VAL A 382 24.26 -13.26 -1.56
C VAL A 382 23.04 -12.54 -2.11
N THR A 383 22.85 -12.65 -3.42
CA THR A 383 21.72 -12.05 -4.13
C THR A 383 21.07 -13.08 -5.04
N GLY A 384 19.74 -13.13 -5.01
CA GLY A 384 18.92 -13.88 -5.96
C GLY A 384 18.14 -12.95 -6.88
N GLU A 385 17.77 -13.44 -8.04
CA GLU A 385 16.92 -12.76 -9.02
C GLU A 385 15.91 -13.76 -9.56
N ILE A 386 14.63 -13.38 -9.50
CA ILE A 386 13.53 -14.09 -10.14
C ILE A 386 13.24 -13.34 -11.44
N HIS A 387 13.38 -14.02 -12.57
CA HIS A 387 13.15 -13.53 -13.93
C HIS A 387 11.84 -14.12 -14.46
N PHE A 388 10.99 -13.29 -15.08
CA PHE A 388 9.70 -13.74 -15.61
C PHE A 388 9.17 -12.84 -16.74
N PRO A 389 8.27 -13.33 -17.60
CA PRO A 389 7.64 -12.51 -18.63
C PRO A 389 6.91 -11.30 -18.04
N ASN A 390 7.11 -10.12 -18.63
CA ASN A 390 6.61 -8.84 -18.13
C ASN A 390 5.11 -8.61 -18.41
N VAL A 391 4.27 -9.43 -17.77
CA VAL A 391 2.80 -9.37 -17.79
C VAL A 391 2.25 -9.10 -16.38
N ILE A 392 1.11 -8.42 -16.28
CA ILE A 392 0.58 -7.92 -15.00
C ILE A 392 0.22 -9.07 -14.03
N GLU A 393 -0.20 -10.21 -14.54
CA GLU A 393 -0.54 -11.40 -13.75
C GLU A 393 0.68 -11.97 -13.03
N HIS A 394 1.85 -12.01 -13.68
CA HIS A 394 3.09 -12.44 -13.05
C HIS A 394 3.53 -11.45 -11.97
N TRP A 395 3.38 -10.15 -12.20
CA TRP A 395 3.64 -9.14 -11.17
C TRP A 395 2.71 -9.28 -9.95
N LYS A 396 1.44 -9.65 -10.16
CA LYS A 396 0.48 -9.95 -9.07
C LYS A 396 0.92 -11.17 -8.27
N ILE A 397 1.34 -12.25 -8.94
CA ILE A 397 1.90 -13.44 -8.29
C ILE A 397 3.13 -13.04 -7.45
N MET A 398 4.03 -12.20 -7.99
CA MET A 398 5.22 -11.74 -7.27
C MET A 398 4.90 -10.88 -6.05
N CYS A 399 3.84 -10.07 -6.07
CA CYS A 399 3.37 -9.37 -4.88
C CYS A 399 3.03 -10.36 -3.75
N ASP A 400 2.31 -11.42 -4.08
CA ASP A 400 1.87 -12.43 -3.13
C ASP A 400 3.05 -13.28 -2.63
N VAL A 401 3.99 -13.64 -3.53
CA VAL A 401 5.24 -14.33 -3.18
C VAL A 401 6.10 -13.52 -2.22
N VAL A 402 6.30 -12.22 -2.47
CA VAL A 402 7.10 -11.38 -1.57
C VAL A 402 6.41 -11.23 -0.21
N LYS A 403 5.08 -11.12 -0.19
CA LYS A 403 4.31 -11.09 1.05
C LYS A 403 4.44 -12.41 1.83
N GLU A 404 4.38 -13.55 1.16
CA GLU A 404 4.58 -14.86 1.77
C GLU A 404 6.00 -15.00 2.32
N LEU A 405 7.02 -14.82 1.47
CA LEU A 405 8.41 -15.07 1.82
C LEU A 405 8.90 -14.16 2.94
N LYS A 406 8.56 -12.87 2.91
CA LYS A 406 9.08 -11.88 3.87
C LYS A 406 8.19 -11.71 5.11
N TYR A 407 6.88 -11.90 4.96
CA TYR A 407 5.91 -11.54 5.99
C TYR A 407 4.98 -12.67 6.41
N ASP A 408 5.26 -13.91 6.01
CA ASP A 408 4.46 -15.09 6.39
C ASP A 408 2.97 -14.90 6.09
N ASN A 409 2.67 -14.30 4.93
CA ASN A 409 1.31 -13.96 4.53
C ASN A 409 0.52 -13.12 5.54
N SER A 410 1.22 -12.31 6.35
CA SER A 410 0.63 -11.51 7.43
C SER A 410 -0.71 -10.89 7.05
N PRO A 411 -1.78 -11.12 7.84
CA PRO A 411 -3.09 -10.52 7.58
C PRO A 411 -3.09 -9.01 7.80
N ARG A 412 -2.04 -8.46 8.42
CA ARG A 412 -1.85 -7.02 8.62
C ARG A 412 -1.35 -6.33 7.36
N LEU A 413 -0.89 -7.06 6.34
CA LEU A 413 -0.49 -6.49 5.06
C LEU A 413 -1.56 -6.79 4.02
N VAL A 414 -2.18 -5.76 3.46
CA VAL A 414 -3.32 -5.91 2.53
C VAL A 414 -2.98 -5.20 1.22
N PHE A 415 -3.13 -5.91 0.10
CA PHE A 415 -3.11 -5.27 -1.21
C PHE A 415 -4.52 -4.82 -1.58
N GLU A 416 -4.73 -3.51 -1.64
CA GLU A 416 -5.96 -2.91 -2.12
C GLU A 416 -5.82 -2.64 -3.62
N ARG A 417 -6.43 -3.49 -4.46
CA ARG A 417 -6.35 -3.35 -5.91
C ARG A 417 -7.62 -2.68 -6.46
N PRO A 418 -7.53 -1.52 -7.14
CA PRO A 418 -8.67 -0.96 -7.85
C PRO A 418 -9.13 -1.90 -8.97
N VAL A 419 -10.41 -1.80 -9.38
CA VAL A 419 -10.99 -2.60 -10.48
C VAL A 419 -10.47 -2.07 -11.81
N ASN A 420 -10.62 -0.76 -12.02
CA ASN A 420 -10.04 -0.05 -13.15
C ASN A 420 -8.59 0.30 -12.81
N LYS A 421 -8.01 1.28 -13.53
CA LYS A 421 -6.60 1.61 -13.39
C LYS A 421 -6.24 2.07 -11.98
N ASP A 422 -7.03 2.98 -11.41
CA ASP A 422 -6.78 3.58 -10.09
C ASP A 422 -8.10 3.76 -9.32
N PHE A 423 -8.02 4.09 -8.02
CA PHE A 423 -9.24 4.27 -7.19
C PHE A 423 -10.07 5.47 -7.64
N ASN A 424 -9.46 6.45 -8.27
CA ASN A 424 -10.18 7.61 -8.74
C ASN A 424 -10.99 7.33 -10.02
N GLU A 425 -10.48 6.46 -10.90
CA GLU A 425 -11.25 5.89 -12.00
C GLU A 425 -12.44 5.07 -11.49
N ASP A 426 -12.21 4.21 -10.49
CA ASP A 426 -13.30 3.45 -9.86
C ASP A 426 -14.40 4.38 -9.32
N LEU A 427 -14.02 5.45 -8.62
CA LEU A 427 -14.97 6.44 -8.11
C LEU A 427 -15.74 7.15 -9.23
N GLN A 428 -15.07 7.54 -10.31
CA GLN A 428 -15.72 8.19 -11.45
C GLN A 428 -16.67 7.25 -12.16
N VAL A 429 -16.31 5.98 -12.35
CA VAL A 429 -17.18 4.96 -12.93
C VAL A 429 -18.41 4.74 -12.04
N LEU A 430 -18.21 4.60 -10.72
CA LEU A 430 -19.32 4.45 -9.78
C LEU A 430 -20.30 5.63 -9.81
N LYS A 431 -19.79 6.84 -10.03
CA LYS A 431 -20.60 8.08 -10.11
C LYS A 431 -21.13 8.39 -11.52
N GLY A 432 -20.89 7.51 -12.49
CA GLY A 432 -21.32 7.73 -13.89
C GLY A 432 -20.61 8.89 -14.59
N LEU A 433 -19.46 9.35 -14.06
CA LEU A 433 -18.64 10.41 -14.64
C LEU A 433 -17.71 9.91 -15.74
N ARG A 434 -17.48 8.59 -15.79
CA ARG A 434 -16.58 7.94 -16.74
C ARG A 434 -17.08 6.53 -17.07
N SER A 435 -16.87 6.11 -18.31
CA SER A 435 -17.06 4.71 -18.72
C SER A 435 -15.89 3.83 -18.25
N GLY A 436 -16.17 2.63 -17.78
CA GLY A 436 -15.16 1.67 -17.35
C GLY A 436 -15.79 0.36 -16.90
N THR A 437 -14.97 -0.54 -16.37
CA THR A 437 -15.45 -1.81 -15.80
C THR A 437 -16.36 -1.50 -14.63
N ALA A 438 -17.55 -2.12 -14.62
CA ALA A 438 -18.53 -1.89 -13.57
C ALA A 438 -17.94 -2.24 -12.19
N VAL A 439 -17.86 -1.24 -11.32
CA VAL A 439 -17.27 -1.39 -9.97
C VAL A 439 -18.33 -1.58 -8.89
N ALA A 440 -19.61 -1.52 -9.29
CA ALA A 440 -20.74 -1.55 -8.37
C ALA A 440 -20.72 -2.80 -7.50
N GLU A 441 -20.28 -3.97 -7.98
CA GLU A 441 -20.19 -5.18 -7.14
C GLU A 441 -19.13 -5.05 -6.04
N ARG A 442 -17.94 -4.54 -6.37
CA ARG A 442 -16.85 -4.32 -5.41
C ARG A 442 -17.25 -3.32 -4.33
N TYR A 443 -17.95 -2.26 -4.72
CA TYR A 443 -18.35 -1.15 -3.84
C TYR A 443 -19.84 -1.17 -3.48
N SER A 444 -20.53 -2.29 -3.73
CA SER A 444 -22.01 -2.45 -3.65
C SER A 444 -22.62 -2.09 -2.31
N TYR A 445 -21.78 -2.02 -1.28
CA TYR A 445 -22.18 -1.58 0.05
C TYR A 445 -22.51 -0.07 0.12
N GLN A 446 -21.91 0.77 -0.72
CA GLN A 446 -22.13 2.23 -0.70
C GLN A 446 -23.47 2.66 -1.30
N MET A 447 -24.05 1.85 -2.17
CA MET A 447 -25.35 2.14 -2.79
C MET A 447 -26.53 1.83 -1.84
N ASN A 448 -26.30 1.08 -0.77
CA ASN A 448 -27.37 0.54 0.09
C ASN A 448 -27.36 1.06 1.53
N GLU A 449 -26.38 1.85 1.99
CA GLU A 449 -26.37 2.30 3.40
C GLU A 449 -27.50 3.30 3.75
N SER A 450 -28.17 3.93 2.78
CA SER A 450 -29.37 4.72 3.07
C SER A 450 -30.69 3.93 3.02
N THR A 451 -30.66 2.65 2.60
CA THR A 451 -31.87 1.83 2.34
C THR A 451 -31.78 0.36 2.77
N THR A 452 -30.69 -0.09 3.40
CA THR A 452 -30.58 -1.49 3.85
C THR A 452 -31.53 -1.73 5.03
N ILE A 453 -32.66 -2.38 4.76
CA ILE A 453 -33.56 -2.86 5.80
C ILE A 453 -32.87 -4.07 6.44
N LYS A 454 -32.47 -3.96 7.71
CA LYS A 454 -31.98 -5.10 8.50
C LYS A 454 -32.92 -5.31 9.67
N LYS A 455 -33.77 -6.33 9.60
CA LYS A 455 -34.74 -6.65 10.66
C LYS A 455 -34.46 -8.03 11.23
N CYS A 456 -34.52 -8.14 12.55
CA CYS A 456 -34.46 -9.40 13.28
C CYS A 456 -35.78 -9.61 14.03
N ALA A 457 -36.36 -10.80 13.89
CA ALA A 457 -37.50 -11.26 14.67
C ALA A 457 -37.10 -12.51 15.48
N LEU A 458 -37.51 -12.55 16.74
CA LEU A 458 -37.37 -13.72 17.61
C LEU A 458 -38.75 -14.32 17.85
N GLU A 459 -38.92 -15.59 17.49
CA GLU A 459 -40.13 -16.38 17.73
C GLU A 459 -39.80 -17.46 18.77
N ILE A 460 -40.61 -17.58 19.82
CA ILE A 460 -40.47 -18.62 20.84
C ILE A 460 -41.76 -19.44 20.85
N SER A 461 -41.64 -20.76 20.68
CA SER A 461 -42.77 -21.68 20.76
C SER A 461 -42.44 -22.89 21.63
N LYS A 462 -43.46 -23.53 22.20
CA LYS A 462 -43.32 -24.78 22.96
C LYS A 462 -44.12 -25.87 22.26
N GLU A 463 -43.46 -26.98 21.97
CA GLU A 463 -44.08 -28.20 21.43
C GLU A 463 -43.75 -29.35 22.39
N LYS A 464 -44.73 -29.80 23.17
CA LYS A 464 -44.55 -30.79 24.25
C LYS A 464 -43.49 -30.33 25.26
N ASP A 465 -42.45 -31.14 25.49
CA ASP A 465 -41.35 -30.85 26.43
C ASP A 465 -40.18 -30.09 25.78
N ILE A 466 -40.34 -29.64 24.52
CA ILE A 466 -39.29 -28.93 23.78
C ILE A 466 -39.67 -27.46 23.62
N VAL A 467 -38.77 -26.57 24.03
CA VAL A 467 -38.84 -25.13 23.74
C VAL A 467 -38.05 -24.86 22.47
N LYS A 468 -38.68 -24.18 21.52
CA LYS A 468 -38.14 -23.83 20.21
C LYS A 468 -37.95 -22.32 20.14
N PHE A 469 -36.72 -21.91 19.88
CA PHE A 469 -36.34 -20.52 19.62
C PHE A 469 -36.03 -20.38 18.14
N LYS A 470 -36.64 -19.43 17.45
CA LYS A 470 -36.41 -19.19 16.02
C LYS A 470 -36.07 -17.72 15.81
N ILE A 471 -34.84 -17.47 15.37
CA ILE A 471 -34.35 -16.15 14.98
C ILE A 471 -34.51 -16.02 13.47
N VAL A 472 -35.27 -15.04 13.01
CA VAL A 472 -35.48 -14.76 11.58
C VAL A 472 -34.78 -13.45 11.24
N LEU A 473 -33.82 -13.53 10.32
CA LEU A 473 -33.11 -12.38 9.80
C LEU A 473 -33.68 -12.00 8.43
N HIS A 474 -34.16 -10.77 8.31
CA HIS A 474 -34.56 -10.17 7.03
C HIS A 474 -33.57 -9.08 6.66
N SER A 475 -32.98 -9.20 5.47
CA SER A 475 -32.16 -8.14 4.90
C SER A 475 -32.16 -8.20 3.38
N ASN A 476 -32.20 -7.03 2.74
CA ASN A 476 -32.00 -6.91 1.29
C ASN A 476 -30.52 -7.07 0.88
N SER A 477 -29.60 -7.25 1.84
CA SER A 477 -28.19 -7.60 1.64
C SER A 477 -27.91 -9.07 1.97
N LYS A 478 -27.57 -9.85 0.94
CA LYS A 478 -27.19 -11.28 1.04
C LYS A 478 -25.92 -11.49 1.86
N LYS A 479 -24.96 -10.57 1.76
CA LYS A 479 -23.72 -10.59 2.56
C LYS A 479 -24.03 -10.34 4.04
N ALA A 480 -24.83 -9.32 4.37
CA ALA A 480 -25.20 -9.06 5.76
C ALA A 480 -25.93 -10.25 6.40
N LEU A 481 -26.76 -10.96 5.62
CA LEU A 481 -27.40 -12.20 6.06
C LEU A 481 -26.38 -13.32 6.31
N ASN A 482 -25.41 -13.51 5.40
CA ASN A 482 -24.38 -14.53 5.56
C ASN A 482 -23.44 -14.25 6.74
N ASP A 483 -23.02 -13.00 6.92
CA ASP A 483 -22.13 -12.56 8.00
C ASP A 483 -22.82 -12.73 9.36
N ALA A 484 -24.05 -12.25 9.50
CA ALA A 484 -24.85 -12.43 10.71
C ALA A 484 -25.16 -13.90 11.00
N THR A 485 -25.44 -14.71 9.97
CA THR A 485 -25.64 -16.16 10.12
C THR A 485 -24.36 -16.84 10.62
N SER A 486 -23.20 -16.48 10.07
CA SER A 486 -21.91 -17.04 10.48
C SER A 486 -21.57 -16.65 11.91
N PHE A 487 -21.80 -15.39 12.27
CA PHE A 487 -21.66 -14.89 13.65
C PHE A 487 -22.52 -15.67 14.64
N LEU A 488 -23.80 -15.89 14.32
CA LEU A 488 -24.71 -16.65 15.19
C LEU A 488 -24.28 -18.09 15.35
N LYS A 489 -23.90 -18.75 14.26
CA LYS A 489 -23.40 -20.12 14.28
C LYS A 489 -22.18 -20.26 15.19
N GLN A 490 -21.23 -19.33 15.10
CA GLN A 490 -20.05 -19.36 15.96
C GLN A 490 -20.43 -19.22 17.43
N ARG A 491 -21.27 -18.23 17.77
CA ARG A 491 -21.70 -18.01 19.15
C ARG A 491 -22.38 -19.23 19.76
N ILE A 492 -23.26 -19.89 19.01
CA ILE A 492 -23.96 -21.10 19.48
C ILE A 492 -23.01 -22.29 19.61
N HIS A 493 -22.05 -22.40 18.68
CA HIS A 493 -20.99 -23.39 18.79
C HIS A 493 -20.20 -23.21 20.10
N ASP A 494 -19.78 -21.98 20.41
CA ASP A 494 -19.07 -21.64 21.63
C ASP A 494 -19.93 -21.96 22.88
N TYR A 495 -21.22 -21.61 22.86
CA TYR A 495 -22.14 -21.91 23.97
C TYR A 495 -22.31 -23.40 24.23
N ASN A 496 -22.47 -24.19 23.17
CA ASN A 496 -22.61 -25.65 23.27
C ASN A 496 -21.29 -26.31 23.74
N ALA A 497 -20.14 -25.77 23.32
CA ALA A 497 -18.82 -26.26 23.76
C ALA A 497 -18.61 -26.06 25.27
N ASP A 498 -19.07 -24.93 25.82
CA ASP A 498 -19.01 -24.64 27.25
C ASP A 498 -20.03 -25.45 28.08
N ARG A 499 -21.07 -26.02 27.45
CA ARG A 499 -22.20 -26.70 28.13
C ARG A 499 -22.59 -28.04 27.48
N PRO A 500 -21.70 -29.05 27.52
CA PRO A 500 -21.94 -30.34 26.88
C PRO A 500 -23.12 -31.13 27.47
N SER A 501 -23.56 -30.82 28.70
CA SER A 501 -24.69 -31.46 29.38
C SER A 501 -26.07 -30.89 29.01
N SER A 502 -26.12 -29.75 28.31
CA SER A 502 -27.37 -29.10 27.87
C SER A 502 -27.18 -28.29 26.56
N PRO A 503 -26.86 -28.94 25.42
CA PRO A 503 -26.65 -28.23 24.17
C PRO A 503 -27.97 -27.93 23.43
N PHE A 504 -27.97 -26.90 22.57
CA PHE A 504 -29.02 -26.74 21.57
C PHE A 504 -28.94 -27.84 20.51
N SER A 505 -30.08 -28.45 20.18
CA SER A 505 -30.12 -29.76 19.52
C SER A 505 -30.35 -29.78 17.99
N ARG A 506 -30.65 -28.65 17.32
CA ARG A 506 -30.91 -28.69 15.85
C ARG A 506 -30.69 -27.34 15.14
N TYR A 507 -30.32 -27.40 13.86
CA TYR A 507 -30.20 -26.29 12.90
C TYR A 507 -31.00 -26.63 11.63
N ASN A 508 -31.79 -25.70 11.10
CA ASN A 508 -32.45 -25.83 9.79
C ASN A 508 -32.42 -24.50 9.03
N LYS A 509 -32.08 -24.56 7.74
CA LYS A 509 -32.11 -23.44 6.79
C LYS A 509 -33.36 -23.58 5.91
N SER A 510 -34.24 -22.58 5.87
CA SER A 510 -35.32 -22.48 4.86
C SER A 510 -34.92 -21.50 3.76
N GLU A 511 -35.39 -21.72 2.53
CA GLU A 511 -35.15 -20.80 1.40
C GLU A 511 -36.03 -19.55 1.52
N GLY A 512 -35.46 -18.38 1.22
CA GLY A 512 -36.15 -17.08 1.21
C GLY A 512 -35.82 -16.19 2.40
N ASP A 513 -35.91 -16.72 3.62
CA ASP A 513 -35.56 -16.03 4.87
C ASP A 513 -34.50 -16.82 5.64
N TYR A 514 -33.44 -16.16 6.10
CA TYR A 514 -32.41 -16.81 6.91
C TYR A 514 -32.95 -16.96 8.33
N SER A 515 -33.58 -18.10 8.60
CA SER A 515 -34.02 -18.47 9.94
C SER A 515 -33.02 -19.40 10.61
N LEU A 516 -32.75 -19.16 11.88
CA LEU A 516 -32.02 -20.04 12.77
C LEU A 516 -32.98 -20.57 13.82
N THR A 517 -33.26 -21.86 13.78
CA THR A 517 -34.06 -22.54 14.81
C THR A 517 -33.14 -23.25 15.79
N LEU A 518 -33.38 -23.08 17.08
CA LEU A 518 -32.71 -23.75 18.19
C LEU A 518 -33.75 -24.48 19.04
N LEU A 519 -33.40 -25.68 19.51
CA LEU A 519 -34.29 -26.54 20.28
C LEU A 519 -33.64 -26.85 21.64
N SER A 520 -34.38 -26.61 22.71
CA SER A 520 -34.03 -26.96 24.09
C SER A 520 -34.98 -28.01 24.63
N SER A 521 -34.45 -29.09 25.21
CA SER A 521 -35.23 -30.15 25.88
C SER A 521 -35.62 -29.81 27.33
N LYS A 522 -35.19 -28.65 27.85
CA LYS A 522 -35.55 -28.15 29.18
C LYS A 522 -36.04 -26.71 29.11
N ASN A 523 -37.02 -26.40 29.95
CA ASN A 523 -37.48 -25.04 30.20
C ASN A 523 -36.48 -24.37 31.16
N ASP A 524 -35.28 -24.13 30.67
CA ASP A 524 -34.15 -23.65 31.47
C ASP A 524 -34.01 -22.13 31.31
N THR A 525 -34.12 -21.42 32.43
CA THR A 525 -33.87 -19.98 32.53
C THR A 525 -32.53 -19.56 31.91
N GLU A 526 -31.52 -20.45 31.92
CA GLU A 526 -30.23 -20.17 31.29
C GLU A 526 -30.30 -20.06 29.76
N HIS A 527 -31.09 -20.92 29.09
CA HIS A 527 -31.25 -20.85 27.63
C HIS A 527 -31.98 -19.57 27.22
N THR A 528 -33.01 -19.18 27.97
CA THR A 528 -33.73 -17.92 27.73
C THR A 528 -32.82 -16.70 27.89
N ALA A 529 -32.01 -16.66 28.96
CA ALA A 529 -31.04 -15.59 29.19
C ALA A 529 -29.97 -15.52 28.08
N TYR A 530 -29.49 -16.67 27.60
CA TYR A 530 -28.53 -16.72 26.52
C TYR A 530 -29.14 -16.26 25.18
N ILE A 531 -30.40 -16.61 24.88
CA ILE A 531 -31.09 -16.13 23.69
C ILE A 531 -31.28 -14.59 23.72
N HIS A 532 -31.55 -14.01 24.88
CA HIS A 532 -31.60 -12.56 25.05
C HIS A 532 -30.21 -11.91 24.79
N GLN A 533 -29.13 -12.51 25.30
CA GLN A 533 -27.76 -12.06 24.97
C GLN A 533 -27.45 -12.20 23.47
N LEU A 534 -27.93 -13.28 22.84
CA LEU A 534 -27.77 -13.52 21.42
C LEU A 534 -28.50 -12.46 20.60
N SER A 535 -29.72 -12.08 21.00
CA SER A 535 -30.45 -10.99 20.37
C SER A 535 -29.73 -9.65 20.52
N GLU A 536 -29.26 -9.28 21.71
CA GLU A 536 -28.46 -8.06 21.88
C GLU A 536 -27.17 -8.08 21.05
N ALA A 537 -26.52 -9.23 20.93
CA ALA A 537 -25.35 -9.39 20.08
C ALA A 537 -25.67 -9.20 18.58
N ILE A 538 -26.87 -9.54 18.12
CA ILE A 538 -27.31 -9.29 16.73
C ILE A 538 -27.44 -7.78 16.44
N LYS A 539 -27.79 -6.94 17.43
CA LYS A 539 -27.78 -5.47 17.24
C LYS A 539 -26.40 -4.96 16.84
N THR A 540 -25.33 -5.59 17.34
CA THR A 540 -23.95 -5.24 16.96
C THR A 540 -23.64 -5.52 15.49
N GLN A 541 -24.43 -6.36 14.83
CA GLN A 541 -24.37 -6.64 13.39
C GLN A 541 -25.24 -5.66 12.56
N GLY A 542 -25.85 -4.67 13.23
CA GLY A 542 -26.65 -3.61 12.62
C GLY A 542 -28.07 -4.02 12.25
N PHE A 543 -28.61 -5.08 12.85
CA PHE A 543 -30.01 -5.46 12.68
C PHE A 543 -30.89 -4.76 13.72
N ASP A 544 -31.95 -4.10 13.26
CA ASP A 544 -33.00 -3.59 14.13
C ASP A 544 -33.85 -4.76 14.63
N ILE A 545 -33.98 -4.86 15.94
CA ILE A 545 -34.78 -5.91 16.57
C ILE A 545 -36.18 -5.39 16.76
N SER A 546 -37.12 -5.96 16.02
CA SER A 546 -38.52 -5.86 16.39
C SER A 546 -38.88 -7.16 17.10
N MET A 547 -39.08 -7.09 18.42
CA MET A 547 -39.84 -8.14 19.08
C MET A 547 -41.28 -8.00 18.60
N LYS A 548 -41.66 -8.79 17.59
CA LYS A 548 -43.07 -9.06 17.38
C LYS A 548 -43.44 -10.10 18.43
N ASP A 549 -44.35 -9.73 19.33
CA ASP A 549 -45.07 -10.69 20.15
C ASP A 549 -45.81 -11.66 19.22
N VAL A 550 -45.17 -12.76 18.82
CA VAL A 550 -45.77 -13.80 18.01
C VAL A 550 -46.25 -14.90 18.94
N SER A 551 -47.53 -14.79 19.29
CA SER A 551 -48.42 -15.85 19.78
C SER A 551 -47.75 -16.91 20.65
N ILE A 552 -47.70 -16.63 21.95
CA ILE A 552 -47.62 -17.68 22.96
C ILE A 552 -48.77 -18.64 22.66
N ASN A 553 -48.45 -19.82 22.12
CA ASN A 553 -49.43 -20.87 21.94
C ASN A 553 -50.01 -21.17 23.34
N LYS A 554 -51.34 -21.27 23.46
CA LYS A 554 -52.12 -21.19 24.71
C LYS A 554 -51.76 -22.19 25.84
N ASP A 555 -50.72 -23.01 25.64
CA ASP A 555 -50.30 -24.10 26.53
C ASP A 555 -48.99 -23.81 27.30
N LEU A 556 -48.47 -22.57 27.26
CA LEU A 556 -47.37 -22.14 28.13
C LEU A 556 -47.92 -21.68 29.49
N ASP A 557 -47.50 -22.35 30.56
CA ASP A 557 -47.82 -21.95 31.94
C ASP A 557 -47.43 -20.48 32.18
N LYS A 558 -48.28 -19.76 32.93
CA LYS A 558 -48.19 -18.34 33.24
C LYS A 558 -46.80 -17.95 33.75
N SER A 559 -46.20 -18.80 34.60
CA SER A 559 -44.85 -18.60 35.16
C SER A 559 -43.75 -18.53 34.08
N THR A 560 -43.89 -19.32 33.02
CA THR A 560 -42.94 -19.36 31.91
C THR A 560 -43.14 -18.16 30.99
N SER A 561 -44.39 -17.73 30.79
CA SER A 561 -44.69 -16.54 30.00
C SER A 561 -44.19 -15.24 30.65
N GLU A 562 -44.20 -15.16 31.98
CA GLU A 562 -43.71 -13.98 32.72
C GLU A 562 -42.17 -13.90 32.73
N ASN A 563 -41.47 -15.04 32.88
CA ASN A 563 -40.00 -15.09 32.78
C ASN A 563 -39.45 -14.85 31.36
N ILE A 564 -40.27 -15.06 30.32
CA ILE A 564 -39.91 -14.73 28.93
C ILE A 564 -40.20 -13.24 28.61
N ARG A 565 -41.07 -12.58 29.39
CA ARG A 565 -41.46 -11.17 29.21
C ARG A 565 -40.53 -10.16 29.88
N MET A 566 -39.79 -10.56 30.92
CA MET A 566 -38.68 -9.77 31.49
C MET A 566 -37.43 -9.94 30.63
#